data_AF-A0A1A8KZ95-F1
#
_entry.id   AF-A0A1A8KZ95-F1
#
_cell.length_a   1.000
_cell.length_b   1.000
_cell.length_c   1.000
_cell.angle_alpha   90.00
_cell.angle_beta   90.00
_cell.angle_gamma   90.00
#
_symmetry.space_group_name_H-M   'P 1'
#
loop_
_entity.id
_entity.type
_entity.pdbx_description
1 polymer ?
#
loop_
_entity_poly.entity_id
_entity_poly.type
_entity_poly.pdbx_seq_one_letter_code
_entity_poly.pdbx_strand_id
1 'polypeptide(L)'
;GLVEKTITSFSVFYRQQYSVTYLGHIRQEVEPKKEGRGLLLRHRPKYDADQVLYQGTVKVSCWDEQGKKCRERYVVLRKDYRVEIHDNMETFSHGAAAKLVLQPARGTVFTSEEESRAQLETNCAGILSGVKEDSFSVASSPDGFAVYLHLSYSGYTCFMFQKEEERDHFLSGLETCIRHCNLDPWKDPSHESQAYAQALHFYRQDKGCY
;
A
#
# COMPACT_ATOMS: atom_id res chain seq x y z
N GLY A 1 -18.89 -16.25 11.69
CA GLY A 1 -19.30 -15.36 10.58
C GLY A 1 -18.66 -15.75 9.25
N LEU A 2 -18.94 -15.04 8.14
CA LEU A 2 -18.31 -15.34 6.82
C LEU A 2 -16.77 -15.27 6.89
N VAL A 3 -16.25 -14.23 7.54
CA VAL A 3 -14.81 -14.03 7.77
C VAL A 3 -14.19 -15.22 8.50
N GLU A 4 -14.80 -15.65 9.60
CA GLU A 4 -14.34 -16.78 10.40
C GLU A 4 -14.34 -18.11 9.64
N LYS A 5 -15.37 -18.36 8.81
CA LYS A 5 -15.42 -19.53 7.93
C LYS A 5 -14.29 -19.50 6.90
N THR A 6 -14.05 -18.34 6.28
CA THR A 6 -12.94 -18.13 5.33
C THR A 6 -11.58 -18.37 6.00
N ILE A 7 -11.35 -17.79 7.18
CA ILE A 7 -10.11 -17.99 7.95
C ILE A 7 -9.93 -19.45 8.33
N THR A 8 -11.00 -20.12 8.80
CA THR A 8 -10.95 -21.54 9.17
C THR A 8 -10.62 -22.42 7.97
N SER A 9 -11.26 -22.19 6.82
CA SER A 9 -10.97 -22.92 5.59
C SER A 9 -9.55 -22.69 5.09
N PHE A 10 -9.07 -21.44 5.09
CA PHE A 10 -7.70 -21.10 4.74
C PHE A 10 -6.66 -21.73 5.68
N SER A 11 -6.97 -21.81 6.99
CA SER A 11 -6.05 -22.33 8.00
C SER A 11 -5.61 -23.78 7.74
N VAL A 12 -6.45 -24.59 7.08
CA VAL A 12 -6.12 -25.96 6.69
C VAL A 12 -4.95 -25.97 5.71
N PHE A 13 -5.02 -25.15 4.65
CA PHE A 13 -3.93 -24.99 3.68
C PHE A 13 -2.68 -24.44 4.35
N TYR A 14 -2.82 -23.43 5.22
CA TYR A 14 -1.69 -22.84 5.92
C TYR A 14 -0.94 -23.86 6.80
N ARG A 15 -1.64 -24.64 7.61
CA ARG A 15 -1.02 -25.66 8.48
C ARG A 15 -0.26 -26.72 7.68
N GLN A 16 -0.80 -27.13 6.53
CA GLN A 16 -0.13 -28.06 5.62
C GLN A 16 1.16 -27.45 5.05
N GLN A 17 1.09 -26.23 4.51
CA GLN A 17 2.26 -25.57 3.90
C GLN A 17 3.30 -25.13 4.93
N TYR A 18 2.89 -24.82 6.16
CA TYR A 18 3.80 -24.49 7.26
C TYR A 18 4.78 -25.64 7.52
N SER A 19 4.28 -26.87 7.59
CA SER A 19 5.11 -28.05 7.84
C SER A 19 6.12 -28.28 6.71
N VAL A 20 5.70 -28.10 5.45
CA VAL A 20 6.54 -28.28 4.25
C VAL A 20 7.65 -27.23 4.19
N THR A 21 7.29 -25.95 4.35
CA THR A 21 8.24 -24.83 4.29
C THR A 21 9.20 -24.83 5.48
N TYR A 22 8.72 -25.19 6.67
CA TYR A 22 9.57 -25.33 7.86
C TYR A 22 10.62 -26.44 7.69
N LEU A 23 10.23 -27.60 7.16
CA LEU A 23 11.18 -28.67 6.85
C LEU A 23 12.19 -28.22 5.78
N GLY A 24 11.73 -27.51 4.75
CA GLY A 24 12.58 -26.93 3.72
C GLY A 24 13.60 -25.93 4.29
N HIS A 25 13.16 -25.08 5.21
CA HIS A 25 14.00 -24.14 5.93
C HIS A 25 15.09 -24.86 6.75
N ILE A 26 14.73 -25.87 7.56
CA ILE A 26 15.71 -26.68 8.30
C ILE A 26 16.74 -27.32 7.35
N ARG A 27 16.29 -27.88 6.22
CA ARG A 27 17.20 -28.48 5.24
C ARG A 27 18.18 -27.45 4.67
N GLN A 28 17.73 -26.24 4.36
CA GLN A 28 18.61 -25.16 3.88
C GLN A 28 19.62 -24.67 4.92
N GLU A 29 19.30 -24.78 6.21
CA GLU A 29 20.23 -24.43 7.30
C GLU A 29 21.27 -25.52 7.54
N VAL A 30 20.89 -26.80 7.40
CA VAL A 30 21.74 -27.96 7.70
C VAL A 30 22.59 -28.38 6.50
N GLU A 31 22.05 -28.30 5.29
CA GLU A 31 22.77 -28.67 4.06
C GLU A 31 23.63 -27.51 3.55
N PRO A 32 24.84 -27.79 3.02
CA PRO A 32 25.67 -26.75 2.42
C PRO A 32 24.93 -26.13 1.22
N LYS A 33 24.75 -24.79 1.25
CA LYS A 33 24.11 -24.04 0.16
C LYS A 33 24.80 -24.37 -1.17
N LYS A 34 24.04 -24.99 -2.09
CA LYS A 34 24.51 -25.31 -3.46
C LYS A 34 24.68 -24.06 -4.32
N GLU A 35 23.98 -22.98 -3.97
CA GLU A 35 24.13 -21.67 -4.61
C GLU A 35 25.39 -20.97 -4.10
N GLY A 36 26.30 -20.66 -5.02
CA GLY A 36 27.53 -19.93 -4.71
C GLY A 36 27.22 -18.60 -4.03
N ARG A 37 28.05 -18.20 -3.06
CA ARG A 37 27.97 -16.86 -2.48
C ARG A 37 28.21 -15.84 -3.61
N GLY A 38 27.28 -14.89 -3.75
CA GLY A 38 27.46 -13.77 -4.68
C GLY A 38 28.77 -13.03 -4.40
N LEU A 39 29.44 -12.55 -5.44
CA LEU A 39 30.74 -11.86 -5.33
C LEU A 39 30.62 -10.45 -4.74
N LEU A 40 29.41 -9.89 -4.70
CA LEU A 40 29.13 -8.56 -4.16
C LEU A 40 28.71 -8.65 -2.70
N LEU A 41 29.26 -7.76 -1.88
CA LEU A 41 28.82 -7.57 -0.50
C LEU A 41 27.40 -6.99 -0.48
N ARG A 42 26.50 -7.64 0.25
CA ARG A 42 25.16 -7.10 0.52
C ARG A 42 25.26 -6.12 1.69
N HIS A 43 24.96 -4.84 1.44
CA HIS A 43 24.86 -3.83 2.48
C HIS A 43 23.41 -3.40 2.63
N ARG A 44 22.77 -3.81 3.74
CA ARG A 44 21.44 -3.30 4.10
C ARG A 44 21.60 -1.84 4.53
N PRO A 45 20.95 -0.88 3.85
CA PRO A 45 20.99 0.51 4.27
C PRO A 45 20.38 0.64 5.67
N LYS A 46 21.09 1.31 6.58
CA LYS A 46 20.52 1.76 7.85
C LYS A 46 19.85 3.09 7.58
N TYR A 47 18.55 3.06 7.33
CA TYR A 47 17.77 4.30 7.28
C TYR A 47 17.37 4.68 8.70
N ASP A 48 17.53 5.96 9.03
CA ASP A 48 16.91 6.50 10.23
C ASP A 48 15.39 6.55 9.99
N ALA A 49 14.61 6.12 10.98
CA ALA A 49 13.14 6.11 10.87
C ALA A 49 12.56 7.52 10.76
N ASP A 50 13.31 8.51 11.23
CA ASP A 50 12.98 9.93 11.13
C ASP A 50 13.42 10.58 9.81
N GLN A 51 14.12 9.84 8.94
CA GLN A 51 14.45 10.36 7.63
C GLN A 51 13.20 10.44 6.75
N VAL A 52 13.01 11.60 6.14
CA VAL A 52 11.85 11.91 5.30
C VAL A 52 12.22 11.84 3.82
N LEU A 53 11.37 11.22 3.00
CA LEU A 53 11.44 11.20 1.55
C LEU A 53 10.77 12.42 0.93
N TYR A 54 9.68 12.89 1.53
CA TYR A 54 8.94 14.08 1.14
C TYR A 54 8.20 14.65 2.35
N GLN A 55 8.14 15.97 2.47
CA GLN A 55 7.23 16.65 3.39
C GLN A 55 6.69 17.92 2.74
N GLY A 56 5.41 18.23 2.99
CA GLY A 56 4.79 19.42 2.43
C GLY A 56 3.35 19.61 2.86
N THR A 57 2.88 20.85 2.76
CA THR A 57 1.48 21.18 2.97
C THR A 57 0.73 20.99 1.65
N VAL A 58 -0.25 20.10 1.64
CA VAL A 58 -0.98 19.65 0.44
C VAL A 58 -2.47 19.64 0.72
N LYS A 59 -3.30 19.94 -0.29
CA LYS A 59 -4.75 19.77 -0.16
C LYS A 59 -5.09 18.28 -0.36
N VAL A 60 -5.68 17.67 0.66
CA VAL A 60 -6.00 16.24 0.68
C VAL A 60 -7.51 16.04 0.78
N SER A 61 -8.04 15.09 0.01
CA SER A 61 -9.38 14.54 0.19
C SER A 61 -9.31 13.01 0.30
N CYS A 62 -9.92 12.48 1.36
CA CYS A 62 -10.02 11.04 1.59
C CYS A 62 -11.44 10.58 1.26
N TRP A 63 -11.58 9.38 0.71
CA TRP A 63 -12.87 8.76 0.40
C TRP A 63 -13.88 8.79 1.58
N ASP A 64 -13.41 8.55 2.80
CA ASP A 64 -14.23 8.54 4.03
C ASP A 64 -14.81 9.92 4.40
N GLU A 65 -14.28 11.03 3.85
CA GLU A 65 -14.79 12.37 4.15
C GLU A 65 -16.03 12.77 3.31
N GLN A 66 -16.62 11.82 2.56
CA GLN A 66 -18.01 11.79 2.03
C GLN A 66 -18.59 13.18 1.69
N GLY A 67 -18.01 13.85 0.69
CA GLY A 67 -18.50 15.14 0.16
C GLY A 67 -17.95 16.41 0.82
N LYS A 68 -16.95 16.32 1.72
CA LYS A 68 -16.27 17.51 2.26
C LYS A 68 -15.20 18.06 1.31
N LYS A 69 -15.13 19.39 1.23
CA LYS A 69 -14.10 20.16 0.52
C LYS A 69 -12.70 19.71 0.93
N CYS A 70 -11.79 19.58 -0.04
CA CYS A 70 -10.39 19.23 0.19
C CYS A 70 -9.79 20.11 1.29
N ARG A 71 -9.12 19.47 2.25
CA ARG A 71 -8.54 20.15 3.41
C ARG A 71 -7.04 20.27 3.24
N GLU A 72 -6.50 21.40 3.65
CA GLU A 72 -5.05 21.57 3.75
C GLU A 72 -4.54 20.67 4.88
N ARG A 73 -3.51 19.87 4.58
CA ARG A 73 -2.91 18.89 5.48
C ARG A 73 -1.39 18.94 5.34
N TYR A 74 -0.69 18.61 6.41
CA TYR A 74 0.75 18.40 6.33
C TYR A 74 1.04 16.92 6.08
N VAL A 75 1.62 16.60 4.92
CA VAL A 75 1.86 15.23 4.47
C VAL A 75 3.35 14.93 4.58
N VAL A 76 3.69 13.76 5.15
CA VAL A 76 5.07 13.30 5.32
C VAL A 76 5.19 11.88 4.78
N LEU A 77 6.12 11.66 3.84
CA LEU A 77 6.55 10.35 3.40
C LEU A 77 7.82 9.98 4.17
N ARG A 78 7.74 8.97 5.04
CA ARG A 78 8.90 8.52 5.84
C ARG A 78 9.70 7.46 5.11
N LYS A 79 10.96 7.26 5.52
CA LYS A 79 11.84 6.21 4.99
C LYS A 79 11.51 4.79 5.45
N ASP A 80 10.59 4.65 6.39
CA ASP A 80 9.89 3.38 6.63
C ASP A 80 8.75 3.14 5.61
N TYR A 81 8.66 4.00 4.59
CA TYR A 81 7.74 3.94 3.46
C TYR A 81 6.26 4.10 3.81
N ARG A 82 5.97 4.71 4.96
CA ARG A 82 4.60 5.10 5.35
C ARG A 82 4.28 6.52 4.88
N VAL A 83 3.00 6.75 4.57
CA VAL A 83 2.45 8.08 4.29
C VAL A 83 1.71 8.55 5.52
N GLU A 84 2.18 9.63 6.14
CA GLU A 84 1.53 10.26 7.28
C GLU A 84 0.80 11.54 6.86
N ILE A 85 -0.43 11.70 7.31
CA ILE A 85 -1.25 12.87 7.08
C ILE A 85 -1.56 13.49 8.43
N HIS A 86 -1.05 14.70 8.64
CA HIS A 86 -1.19 15.49 9.86
C HIS A 86 -2.16 16.65 9.64
N ASP A 87 -2.67 17.22 10.75
CA ASP A 87 -3.55 18.39 10.67
C ASP A 87 -2.83 19.59 10.06
N ASN A 88 -1.62 19.92 10.53
CA ASN A 88 -0.78 20.99 10.02
C ASN A 88 0.69 20.79 10.42
N MET A 89 1.58 21.68 9.95
CA MET A 89 3.01 21.61 10.24
C MET A 89 3.34 21.87 11.72
N GLU A 90 2.57 22.73 12.40
CA GLU A 90 2.81 23.10 13.80
C GLU A 90 2.56 21.93 14.76
N THR A 91 1.44 21.24 14.58
CA THR A 91 1.12 20.05 15.38
C THR A 91 2.14 18.95 15.15
N PHE A 92 2.58 18.75 13.91
CA PHE A 92 3.66 17.82 13.58
C PHE A 92 4.98 18.19 14.28
N SER A 93 5.39 19.47 14.24
CA SER A 93 6.66 19.90 14.87
C SER A 93 6.63 19.78 16.40
N HIS A 94 5.46 19.85 17.01
CA HIS A 94 5.25 19.57 18.43
C HIS A 94 5.15 18.08 18.77
N GLY A 95 5.31 17.18 17.79
CA GLY A 95 5.30 15.73 18.00
C GLY A 95 3.90 15.12 18.12
N ALA A 96 2.86 15.78 17.59
CA ALA A 96 1.52 15.21 17.54
C ALA A 96 1.47 13.97 16.64
N ALA A 97 0.58 13.03 16.98
CA ALA A 97 0.35 11.85 16.18
C ALA A 97 -0.34 12.19 14.85
N ALA A 98 0.00 11.44 13.80
CA ALA A 98 -0.65 11.58 12.49
C ALA A 98 -2.15 11.29 12.59
N LYS A 99 -2.96 12.10 11.90
CA LYS A 99 -4.41 11.87 11.79
C LYS A 99 -4.70 10.59 11.02
N LEU A 100 -3.92 10.33 9.98
CA LEU A 100 -4.03 9.12 9.16
C LEU A 100 -2.64 8.64 8.76
N VAL A 101 -2.43 7.34 8.86
CA VAL A 101 -1.20 6.67 8.40
C VAL A 101 -1.61 5.65 7.35
N LEU A 102 -1.13 5.84 6.11
CA LEU A 102 -1.36 4.91 5.02
C LEU A 102 -0.11 4.07 4.79
N GLN A 103 -0.30 2.76 4.62
CA GLN A 103 0.71 1.88 4.07
C GLN A 103 0.45 1.70 2.57
N PRO A 104 1.28 2.27 1.69
CA PRO A 104 1.04 2.25 0.25
C PRO A 104 1.36 0.88 -0.40
N ALA A 105 1.32 -0.21 0.38
CA ALA A 105 1.49 -1.57 -0.11
C ALA A 105 0.36 -1.93 -1.06
N ARG A 106 0.73 -2.44 -2.25
CA ARG A 106 -0.18 -2.78 -3.36
C ARG A 106 -1.01 -1.58 -3.86
N GLY A 107 -0.59 -0.36 -3.55
CA GLY A 107 -1.26 0.84 -4.03
C GLY A 107 -1.05 1.06 -5.52
N THR A 108 -2.06 1.61 -6.19
CA THR A 108 -1.97 2.12 -7.56
C THR A 108 -2.15 3.63 -7.56
N VAL A 109 -1.38 4.32 -8.39
CA VAL A 109 -1.38 5.79 -8.45
C VAL A 109 -1.81 6.26 -9.83
N PHE A 110 -2.64 7.30 -9.86
CA PHE A 110 -3.08 7.96 -11.08
C PHE A 110 -2.89 9.47 -10.95
N THR A 111 -2.66 10.15 -12.06
CA THR A 111 -2.62 11.61 -12.14
C THR A 111 -3.86 12.19 -12.84
N SER A 112 -4.55 11.36 -13.64
CA SER A 112 -5.84 11.68 -14.23
C SER A 112 -7.00 11.22 -13.35
N GLU A 113 -7.99 12.09 -13.19
CA GLU A 113 -9.23 11.75 -12.48
C GLU A 113 -10.00 10.63 -13.22
N GLU A 114 -9.99 10.64 -14.55
CA GLU A 114 -10.71 9.68 -15.38
C GLU A 114 -10.18 8.25 -15.18
N GLU A 115 -8.86 8.08 -15.16
CA GLU A 115 -8.21 6.79 -14.90
C GLU A 115 -8.50 6.30 -13.49
N SER A 116 -8.46 7.22 -12.51
CA SER A 116 -8.77 6.91 -11.11
C SER A 116 -10.20 6.39 -10.95
N ARG A 117 -11.15 7.00 -11.67
CA ARG A 117 -12.58 6.65 -11.64
C ARG A 117 -12.83 5.30 -12.31
N ALA A 118 -12.24 5.08 -13.48
CA ALA A 118 -12.35 3.80 -14.18
C ALA A 118 -11.81 2.63 -13.34
N GLN A 119 -10.71 2.86 -12.60
CA GLN A 119 -10.17 1.86 -11.67
C GLN A 119 -11.10 1.60 -10.49
N LEU A 120 -11.72 2.65 -9.95
CA LEU A 120 -12.70 2.51 -8.87
C LEU A 120 -13.94 1.73 -9.32
N GLU A 121 -14.49 2.05 -10.48
CA GLU A 121 -15.63 1.34 -11.08
C GLU A 121 -15.30 -0.14 -11.28
N THR A 122 -14.10 -0.44 -11.79
CA THR A 122 -13.63 -1.82 -11.95
C THR A 122 -13.56 -2.55 -10.60
N ASN A 123 -12.99 -1.93 -9.57
CA ASN A 123 -12.89 -2.51 -8.24
C ASN A 123 -14.26 -2.72 -7.58
N CYS A 124 -15.22 -1.84 -7.88
CA CYS A 124 -16.56 -1.84 -7.29
C CYS A 124 -17.62 -2.51 -8.17
N ALA A 125 -17.25 -3.07 -9.33
CA ALA A 125 -18.19 -3.65 -10.30
C ALA A 125 -19.07 -4.77 -9.71
N GLY A 126 -18.61 -5.47 -8.67
CA GLY A 126 -19.38 -6.49 -7.94
C GLY A 126 -20.23 -5.96 -6.77
N ILE A 127 -20.09 -4.69 -6.39
CA ILE A 127 -20.79 -4.06 -5.25
C ILE A 127 -21.84 -3.04 -5.76
N LEU A 128 -21.57 -2.38 -6.89
CA LEU A 128 -22.40 -1.30 -7.45
C LEU A 128 -23.49 -1.77 -8.41
N SER A 129 -23.68 -3.08 -8.62
CA SER A 129 -24.66 -3.63 -9.59
C SER A 129 -26.15 -3.38 -9.23
N GLY A 130 -26.45 -2.42 -8.36
CA GLY A 130 -27.81 -2.06 -7.95
C GLY A 130 -27.98 -0.65 -7.37
N VAL A 131 -26.95 0.20 -7.35
CA VAL A 131 -27.07 1.59 -6.90
C VAL A 131 -27.02 2.48 -8.13
N LYS A 132 -28.15 3.14 -8.44
CA LYS A 132 -28.23 4.15 -9.50
C LYS A 132 -27.15 5.21 -9.27
N GLU A 133 -26.45 5.52 -10.37
CA GLU A 133 -25.61 6.70 -10.56
C GLU A 133 -26.27 7.91 -9.91
N ASP A 134 -25.73 8.40 -8.80
CA ASP A 134 -25.98 9.75 -8.26
C ASP A 134 -25.15 9.91 -6.98
N SER A 135 -23.81 9.98 -7.06
CA SER A 135 -22.94 10.60 -6.03
C SER A 135 -21.42 10.36 -6.20
N PHE A 136 -20.88 10.50 -7.42
CA PHE A 136 -19.42 10.66 -7.58
C PHE A 136 -19.08 11.95 -8.33
N SER A 137 -19.76 13.05 -7.97
CA SER A 137 -19.35 14.39 -8.40
C SER A 137 -18.30 14.93 -7.43
N VAL A 138 -17.04 14.50 -7.61
CA VAL A 138 -15.93 15.35 -7.17
C VAL A 138 -15.96 16.55 -8.10
N ALA A 139 -16.36 17.71 -7.57
CA ALA A 139 -16.37 18.94 -8.34
C ALA A 139 -14.97 19.16 -8.92
N SER A 140 -14.86 19.11 -10.25
CA SER A 140 -13.60 19.38 -10.94
C SER A 140 -13.16 20.81 -10.62
N SER A 141 -12.09 20.95 -9.84
CA SER A 141 -11.42 22.22 -9.68
C SER A 141 -10.44 22.40 -10.85
N PRO A 142 -10.54 23.45 -11.69
CA PRO A 142 -9.84 23.47 -12.97
C PRO A 142 -8.32 23.76 -12.91
N ASP A 143 -7.71 23.96 -11.75
CA ASP A 143 -6.43 24.71 -11.68
C ASP A 143 -5.39 24.07 -10.74
N GLY A 144 -5.34 22.73 -10.65
CA GLY A 144 -4.38 22.02 -9.81
C GLY A 144 -3.91 20.70 -10.38
N PHE A 145 -2.71 20.28 -9.97
CA PHE A 145 -2.12 18.99 -10.31
C PHE A 145 -2.51 17.95 -9.25
N ALA A 146 -3.09 16.82 -9.65
CA ALA A 146 -3.59 15.81 -8.71
C ALA A 146 -2.78 14.52 -8.72
N VAL A 147 -2.78 13.82 -7.58
CA VAL A 147 -2.27 12.45 -7.41
C VAL A 147 -3.33 11.65 -6.65
N TYR A 148 -3.82 10.57 -7.25
CA TYR A 148 -4.84 9.68 -6.70
C TYR A 148 -4.17 8.38 -6.26
N LEU A 149 -4.15 8.09 -4.96
CA LEU A 149 -3.67 6.82 -4.40
C LEU A 149 -4.86 5.90 -4.10
N HIS A 150 -4.95 4.78 -4.81
CA HIS A 150 -5.95 3.74 -4.57
C HIS A 150 -5.36 2.59 -3.75
N LEU A 151 -6.04 2.23 -2.65
CA LEU A 151 -5.71 1.11 -1.80
C LEU A 151 -6.89 0.14 -1.73
N SER A 152 -6.66 -1.14 -1.98
CA SER A 152 -7.72 -2.15 -2.16
C SER A 152 -8.68 -2.30 -0.97
N TYR A 153 -8.27 -1.91 0.23
CA TYR A 153 -9.04 -2.05 1.47
C TYR A 153 -9.39 -0.71 2.15
N SER A 154 -8.87 0.42 1.65
CA SER A 154 -9.04 1.75 2.28
C SER A 154 -9.64 2.80 1.34
N GLY A 155 -10.05 2.42 0.12
CA GLY A 155 -10.58 3.35 -0.88
C GLY A 155 -9.47 4.14 -1.59
N TYR A 156 -9.77 5.37 -2.00
CA TYR A 156 -8.77 6.27 -2.57
C TYR A 156 -8.53 7.53 -1.73
N THR A 157 -7.33 8.09 -1.85
CA THR A 157 -6.95 9.39 -1.31
C THR A 157 -6.41 10.25 -2.44
N CYS A 158 -6.93 11.47 -2.58
CA CYS A 158 -6.49 12.44 -3.57
C CYS A 158 -5.63 13.53 -2.90
N PHE A 159 -4.50 13.84 -3.53
CA PHE A 159 -3.56 14.88 -3.15
C PHE A 159 -3.53 15.92 -4.28
N MET A 160 -3.79 17.18 -3.97
CA MET A 160 -3.82 18.27 -4.95
C MET A 160 -2.73 19.30 -4.66
N PHE A 161 -2.01 19.66 -5.72
CA PHE A 161 -0.85 20.54 -5.73
C PHE A 161 -1.11 21.76 -6.62
N GLN A 162 -0.46 22.87 -6.30
CA GLN A 162 -0.55 24.10 -7.12
C GLN A 162 0.45 24.08 -8.28
N LYS A 163 1.60 23.43 -8.09
CA LYS A 163 2.67 23.34 -9.09
C LYS A 163 2.92 21.91 -9.51
N GLU A 164 3.29 21.75 -10.77
CA GLU A 164 3.62 20.44 -11.34
C GLU A 164 4.85 19.82 -10.67
N GLU A 165 5.88 20.63 -10.41
CA GLU A 165 7.11 20.19 -9.76
C GLU A 165 6.87 19.63 -8.35
N GLU A 166 5.92 20.23 -7.61
CA GLU A 166 5.52 19.76 -6.27
C GLU A 166 4.77 18.43 -6.35
N ARG A 167 3.90 18.27 -7.36
CA ARG A 167 3.24 16.99 -7.67
C ARG A 167 4.28 15.93 -7.99
N ASP A 168 5.24 16.21 -8.87
CA ASP A 168 6.24 15.22 -9.30
C ASP A 168 7.16 14.77 -8.20
N HIS A 169 7.60 15.71 -7.37
CA HIS A 169 8.41 15.39 -6.21
C HIS A 169 7.66 14.46 -5.25
N PHE A 170 6.38 14.75 -4.99
CA PHE A 170 5.53 13.88 -4.18
C PHE A 170 5.31 12.51 -4.83
N LEU A 171 4.96 12.48 -6.12
CA LEU A 171 4.68 11.27 -6.88
C LEU A 171 5.89 10.34 -6.90
N SER A 172 7.09 10.87 -7.16
CA SER A 172 8.34 10.11 -7.13
C SER A 172 8.62 9.48 -5.76
N GLY A 173 8.38 10.25 -4.69
CA GLY A 173 8.47 9.74 -3.31
C GLY A 173 7.44 8.64 -3.02
N LEU A 174 6.20 8.82 -3.47
CA LEU A 174 5.12 7.87 -3.26
C LEU A 174 5.33 6.56 -4.04
N GLU A 175 5.73 6.64 -5.31
CA GLU A 175 6.07 5.47 -6.12
C GLU A 175 7.24 4.68 -5.51
N THR A 176 8.23 5.40 -4.95
CA THR A 176 9.32 4.79 -4.20
C THR A 176 8.78 4.04 -2.98
N CYS A 177 7.86 4.64 -2.22
CA CYS A 177 7.22 3.95 -1.09
C CYS A 177 6.44 2.70 -1.52
N ILE A 178 5.64 2.77 -2.59
CA ILE A 178 4.87 1.64 -3.14
C ILE A 178 5.82 0.51 -3.55
N ARG A 179 6.88 0.85 -4.30
CA ARG A 179 7.87 -0.12 -4.77
C ARG A 179 8.54 -0.84 -3.61
N HIS A 180 8.99 -0.10 -2.60
CA HIS A 180 9.66 -0.68 -1.43
C HIS A 180 8.71 -1.50 -0.55
N CYS A 181 7.45 -1.06 -0.36
CA CYS A 181 6.46 -1.85 0.37
C CYS A 181 6.12 -3.17 -0.33
N ASN A 182 6.19 -3.21 -1.66
CA ASN A 182 5.86 -4.41 -2.45
C ASN A 182 7.03 -5.38 -2.61
N LEU A 183 8.26 -4.86 -2.69
CA LEU A 183 9.42 -5.63 -3.15
C LEU A 183 10.54 -5.72 -2.12
N ASP A 184 10.31 -5.47 -0.82
CA ASP A 184 11.35 -5.34 0.22
C ASP A 184 12.54 -6.29 -0.03
N PRO A 185 13.60 -5.81 -0.72
CA PRO A 185 14.63 -6.69 -1.28
C PRO A 185 15.59 -7.18 -0.20
N TRP A 186 15.45 -6.63 1.01
CA TRP A 186 16.27 -6.94 2.18
C TRP A 186 15.59 -7.93 3.13
N LYS A 187 14.34 -8.30 2.85
CA LYS A 187 13.60 -9.26 3.65
C LYS A 187 13.63 -10.60 2.95
N ASP A 188 14.53 -11.48 3.42
CA ASP A 188 14.41 -12.90 3.09
C ASP A 188 13.04 -13.37 3.61
N PRO A 189 12.19 -13.94 2.74
CA PRO A 189 10.86 -14.35 3.15
C PRO A 189 10.99 -15.46 4.19
N SER A 190 10.48 -15.23 5.40
CA SER A 190 10.43 -16.25 6.44
C SER A 190 9.70 -17.50 5.92
N HIS A 191 10.01 -18.67 6.45
CA HIS A 191 9.27 -19.89 6.12
C HIS A 191 7.77 -19.70 6.35
N GLU A 192 7.37 -18.92 7.36
CA GLU A 192 5.97 -18.56 7.62
C GLU A 192 5.33 -17.74 6.49
N SER A 193 6.09 -16.80 5.92
CA SER A 193 5.65 -15.98 4.78
C SER A 193 5.54 -16.82 3.51
N GLN A 194 6.48 -17.75 3.30
CA GLN A 194 6.43 -18.71 2.21
C GLN A 194 5.24 -19.67 2.36
N ALA A 195 5.00 -20.17 3.57
CA ALA A 195 3.85 -21.01 3.89
C ALA A 195 2.54 -20.29 3.57
N TYR A 196 2.43 -19.02 3.96
CA TYR A 196 1.28 -18.20 3.67
C TYR A 196 1.06 -18.02 2.17
N ALA A 197 2.11 -17.67 1.42
CA ALA A 197 2.01 -17.47 -0.03
C ALA A 197 1.60 -18.75 -0.77
N GLN A 198 2.20 -19.89 -0.42
CA GLN A 198 1.84 -21.19 -0.99
C GLN A 198 0.41 -21.60 -0.60
N ALA A 199 0.03 -21.41 0.67
CA ALA A 199 -1.32 -21.71 1.13
C ALA A 199 -2.37 -20.83 0.43
N LEU A 200 -2.06 -19.56 0.19
CA LEU A 200 -2.95 -18.65 -0.54
C LEU A 200 -3.10 -19.09 -2.00
N HIS A 201 -2.02 -19.53 -2.64
CA HIS A 201 -2.07 -20.08 -3.99
C HIS A 201 -2.99 -21.31 -4.06
N PHE A 202 -2.78 -22.31 -3.21
CA PHE A 202 -3.62 -23.52 -3.18
C PHE A 202 -5.07 -23.23 -2.78
N TYR A 203 -5.28 -22.34 -1.82
CA TYR A 203 -6.63 -21.92 -1.43
C TYR A 203 -7.37 -21.25 -2.59
N ARG A 204 -6.69 -20.40 -3.37
CA ARG A 204 -7.30 -19.76 -4.56
C ARG A 204 -7.58 -20.79 -5.66
N GLN A 205 -6.69 -21.75 -5.88
CA GLN A 205 -6.90 -22.85 -6.83
C GLN A 205 -8.11 -23.72 -6.46
N ASP A 206 -8.29 -24.05 -5.17
CA ASP A 206 -9.50 -24.73 -4.67
C ASP A 206 -10.79 -23.95 -4.97
N LYS A 207 -10.70 -22.61 -5.02
CA LYS A 207 -11.78 -21.71 -5.42
C LYS A 207 -11.85 -21.45 -6.93
N GLY A 208 -11.07 -22.16 -7.75
CA GLY A 208 -11.05 -22.01 -9.20
C GLY A 208 -10.33 -20.76 -9.71
N CYS A 209 -9.53 -20.09 -8.86
CA CYS A 209 -8.73 -18.93 -9.20
C CYS A 209 -7.26 -19.33 -9.33
N TYR A 210 -6.71 -19.33 -10.56
CA TYR A 210 -5.34 -19.78 -10.87
C TYR A 210 -4.36 -18.62 -10.96
#